data_AF-M5BYH8-F1
#
_entry.id   AF-M5BYH8-F1
#
_cell.length_a   1.000
_cell.length_b   1.000
_cell.length_c   1.000
_cell.angle_alpha   90.00
_cell.angle_beta   90.00
_cell.angle_gamma   90.00
#
_symmetry.space_group_name_H-M   'P 1'
#
loop_
_entity.id
_entity.type
_entity.pdbx_description
1 polymer ?
#
loop_
_entity_poly.entity_id
_entity_poly.type
_entity_poly.pdbx_seq_one_letter_code
_entity_poly.pdbx_strand_id
1 'polypeptide(L)'
;MAHSLSELPPNVSELSNTIFCKPAESDSGMPIQPSTCHPQLRGNQDASETGTLGGDAPKRNTLSLDTESPGWTMDTKQEWIAIAACCWSVFSVGWNDATTGPLLPAFQAHYKINFTVVSMLFVSNCVGFLSAAVINIRLTDQLGLGKIMFLGAVLQVMAYSLLAPALPFPVMCIAYAINGLGVGFQDAQANGFIAGIPNKSSEKMGLLHAVYGAGAFISPLVATQFSQLTRWSFHYLISLGLAVINMIVLLVVFRLRKEYEITGLPDPKHAQSSIENDGTHRSGNNKYREILGSRTVQLMAFFIWVYVGLEVTIGGWIVTFIIDERGGGPSAGYISSGFFGGLMLGRVALLWVNQKVLASMKQNVWKEF
;
A
#
# COMPACT_ATOMS: atom_id res chain seq x y z
N MET A 1 32.58 3.12 57.92
CA MET A 1 32.28 4.45 57.34
C MET A 1 31.10 4.22 56.39
N ALA A 2 29.82 4.33 56.77
CA ALA A 2 29.13 5.02 57.87
C ALA A 2 28.96 6.54 57.70
N HIS A 3 27.80 7.07 58.17
CA HIS A 3 27.10 8.34 57.83
C HIS A 3 26.16 8.22 56.60
N SER A 4 24.81 8.37 56.66
CA SER A 4 23.82 8.84 57.67
C SER A 4 23.93 10.34 58.06
N LEU A 5 22.89 11.19 58.13
CA LEU A 5 21.40 11.15 57.99
C LEU A 5 20.93 12.61 57.61
N SER A 6 19.69 13.02 57.28
CA SER A 6 18.32 12.47 57.05
C SER A 6 17.60 13.36 55.96
N GLU A 7 16.31 13.74 55.83
CA GLU A 7 15.00 13.56 56.52
C GLU A 7 13.80 13.81 55.52
N LEU A 8 12.57 14.21 55.96
CA LEU A 8 11.36 14.41 55.11
C LEU A 8 10.62 15.78 55.32
N PRO A 9 9.27 15.98 55.17
CA PRO A 9 8.65 16.84 54.13
C PRO A 9 7.70 17.93 54.75
N PRO A 10 6.53 18.38 54.21
CA PRO A 10 5.95 18.41 52.85
C PRO A 10 5.30 19.78 52.40
N ASN A 11 4.93 19.88 51.11
CA ASN A 11 3.74 20.55 50.51
C ASN A 11 3.24 21.96 50.93
N VAL A 12 2.93 22.86 49.95
CA VAL A 12 1.76 23.79 49.86
C VAL A 12 1.90 24.72 48.62
N SER A 13 0.76 25.24 48.13
CA SER A 13 0.58 26.08 46.91
C SER A 13 0.65 27.59 47.15
N GLU A 14 0.87 28.38 46.07
CA GLU A 14 0.25 29.69 45.69
C GLU A 14 1.17 30.47 44.69
N LEU A 15 0.79 31.53 43.95
CA LEU A 15 -0.46 31.99 43.28
C LEU A 15 -0.13 33.27 42.48
N SER A 16 -0.65 33.47 41.24
CA SER A 16 -0.70 34.76 40.47
C SER A 16 -1.09 34.49 38.98
N ASN A 17 -1.97 35.23 38.30
CA ASN A 17 -2.90 36.29 38.72
C ASN A 17 -4.14 36.40 37.81
N THR A 18 -5.14 37.18 38.24
CA THR A 18 -6.53 37.19 37.74
C THR A 18 -6.98 38.55 37.18
N ILE A 19 -7.82 38.58 36.14
CA ILE A 19 -8.82 39.66 35.84
C ILE A 19 -10.08 38.97 35.26
N PHE A 20 -11.16 38.76 36.03
CA PHE A 20 -12.42 39.56 36.09
C PHE A 20 -13.16 39.74 34.75
N CYS A 21 -14.48 39.51 34.66
CA CYS A 21 -15.51 40.28 35.38
C CYS A 21 -16.74 39.48 35.95
N LYS A 22 -17.70 40.20 36.57
CA LYS A 22 -18.80 39.71 37.44
C LYS A 22 -20.08 39.19 36.73
N PRO A 23 -20.96 38.45 37.45
CA PRO A 23 -22.31 38.06 37.01
C PRO A 23 -23.41 39.07 37.39
N ALA A 24 -24.64 38.81 36.93
CA ALA A 24 -25.91 39.38 37.40
C ALA A 24 -26.94 38.26 37.65
N GLU A 25 -28.01 38.52 38.40
CA GLU A 25 -28.80 37.49 39.10
C GLU A 25 -30.33 37.68 39.00
N SER A 26 -31.06 36.56 38.85
CA SER A 26 -32.55 36.43 38.78
C SER A 26 -33.24 37.12 37.57
N ASP A 27 -34.45 36.75 37.14
CA ASP A 27 -35.46 35.83 37.72
C ASP A 27 -36.31 35.11 36.65
N SER A 28 -36.97 34.01 37.04
CA SER A 28 -38.12 33.34 36.41
C SER A 28 -37.96 32.54 35.08
N GLY A 29 -38.58 31.35 35.03
CA GLY A 29 -39.46 30.98 33.91
C GLY A 29 -39.02 29.99 32.80
N MET A 30 -39.00 28.67 33.11
CA MET A 30 -39.12 27.54 32.16
C MET A 30 -37.98 27.29 31.11
N PRO A 31 -37.87 26.06 30.55
CA PRO A 31 -36.74 25.65 29.71
C PRO A 31 -37.00 25.77 28.20
N ILE A 32 -35.94 26.09 27.43
CA ILE A 32 -35.89 26.00 25.97
C ILE A 32 -34.65 25.19 25.57
N GLN A 33 -34.77 24.30 24.58
CA GLN A 33 -33.66 23.47 24.09
C GLN A 33 -32.65 24.30 23.27
N PRO A 34 -31.33 24.01 23.35
CA PRO A 34 -30.33 24.74 22.58
C PRO A 34 -30.36 24.36 21.09
N SER A 35 -30.67 25.32 20.23
CA SER A 35 -30.50 25.19 18.78
C SER A 35 -29.02 25.21 18.39
N THR A 36 -28.55 24.21 17.67
CA THR A 36 -27.14 24.09 17.25
C THR A 36 -26.77 25.10 16.16
N CYS A 37 -25.88 26.02 16.49
CA CYS A 37 -25.36 27.02 15.56
C CYS A 37 -24.31 26.42 14.61
N HIS A 38 -24.59 26.42 13.30
CA HIS A 38 -23.60 26.09 12.28
C HIS A 38 -22.87 27.36 11.81
N PRO A 39 -21.52 27.41 11.88
CA PRO A 39 -20.76 28.56 11.41
C PRO A 39 -20.72 28.62 9.87
N GLN A 40 -21.45 29.57 9.28
CA GLN A 40 -21.32 29.92 7.86
C GLN A 40 -20.05 30.73 7.61
N LEU A 41 -19.26 30.33 6.60
CA LEU A 41 -18.01 30.98 6.23
C LEU A 41 -18.28 32.29 5.47
N ARG A 42 -18.14 33.43 6.15
CA ARG A 42 -18.31 34.76 5.56
C ARG A 42 -17.05 35.19 4.79
N GLY A 43 -17.01 34.89 3.49
CA GLY A 43 -16.01 35.46 2.58
C GLY A 43 -16.38 36.90 2.19
N ASN A 44 -15.46 37.85 2.38
CA ASN A 44 -15.63 39.23 1.90
C ASN A 44 -15.32 39.34 0.40
N GLN A 45 -16.19 40.02 -0.35
CA GLN A 45 -15.81 40.78 -1.54
C GLN A 45 -16.62 42.08 -1.57
N ASP A 46 -15.94 43.21 -1.32
CA ASP A 46 -16.48 44.55 -1.54
C ASP A 46 -16.19 44.98 -2.98
N ALA A 47 -17.20 45.42 -3.73
CA ALA A 47 -17.00 46.32 -4.88
C ALA A 47 -18.32 46.95 -5.40
N SER A 48 -18.41 48.28 -5.24
CA SER A 48 -19.09 49.26 -6.13
C SER A 48 -20.62 49.25 -6.28
N GLU A 49 -21.18 50.46 -6.25
CA GLU A 49 -22.58 50.79 -6.53
C GLU A 49 -22.80 51.03 -8.04
N THR A 50 -24.03 50.83 -8.55
CA THR A 50 -24.87 51.89 -9.19
C THR A 50 -26.07 51.30 -9.96
N GLY A 51 -27.11 52.12 -10.18
CA GLY A 51 -27.77 52.14 -11.50
C GLY A 51 -29.03 51.29 -11.76
N THR A 52 -30.12 51.56 -11.02
CA THR A 52 -31.50 51.83 -11.54
C THR A 52 -32.15 51.04 -12.71
N LEU A 53 -33.48 50.88 -12.58
CA LEU A 53 -34.51 50.50 -13.58
C LEU A 53 -34.76 48.99 -13.77
N GLY A 54 -36.02 48.67 -14.04
CA GLY A 54 -36.57 47.31 -13.99
C GLY A 54 -36.95 46.71 -15.34
N GLY A 55 -37.15 45.40 -15.33
CA GLY A 55 -37.70 44.61 -16.42
C GLY A 55 -38.05 43.21 -15.90
N ASP A 56 -39.16 42.63 -16.37
CA ASP A 56 -39.67 41.36 -15.84
C ASP A 56 -38.71 40.18 -16.11
N ALA A 57 -38.20 39.58 -15.03
CA ALA A 57 -37.39 38.38 -15.11
C ALA A 57 -38.28 37.14 -15.30
N PRO A 58 -38.17 36.39 -16.43
CA PRO A 58 -38.88 35.13 -16.57
C PRO A 58 -38.34 34.13 -15.54
N LYS A 59 -39.24 33.46 -14.80
CA LYS A 59 -38.87 32.43 -13.81
C LYS A 59 -38.26 31.21 -14.52
N ARG A 60 -36.94 31.27 -14.76
CA ARG A 60 -36.14 30.10 -15.14
C ARG A 60 -36.17 29.13 -13.97
N ASN A 61 -36.96 28.06 -14.09
CA ASN A 61 -36.91 26.93 -13.19
C ASN A 61 -35.52 26.27 -13.30
N THR A 62 -34.58 26.73 -12.46
CA THR A 62 -33.36 25.98 -12.16
C THR A 62 -33.76 24.75 -11.38
N LEU A 63 -34.10 23.69 -12.11
CA LEU A 63 -34.09 22.35 -11.55
C LEU A 63 -32.64 22.09 -11.15
N SER A 64 -32.33 22.19 -9.86
CA SER A 64 -31.05 21.73 -9.35
C SER A 64 -31.04 20.21 -9.49
N LEU A 65 -30.47 19.74 -10.60
CA LEU A 65 -29.90 18.41 -10.65
C LEU A 65 -28.70 18.43 -9.72
N ASP A 66 -29.00 18.27 -8.42
CA ASP A 66 -28.05 18.07 -7.35
C ASP A 66 -27.34 16.74 -7.61
N THR A 67 -26.41 16.81 -8.54
CA THR A 67 -25.53 15.73 -8.93
C THR A 67 -24.52 15.61 -7.80
N GLU A 68 -24.90 14.90 -6.75
CA GLU A 68 -23.96 14.38 -5.75
C GLU A 68 -22.83 13.70 -6.53
N SER A 69 -21.68 14.38 -6.59
CA SER A 69 -20.45 13.80 -7.10
C SER A 69 -20.19 12.53 -6.28
N PRO A 70 -20.14 11.32 -6.88
CA PRO A 70 -20.16 10.09 -6.11
C PRO A 70 -18.93 10.01 -5.19
N GLY A 71 -19.19 10.28 -3.91
CA GLY A 71 -18.18 10.30 -2.86
C GLY A 71 -17.70 8.90 -2.53
N TRP A 72 -16.68 8.81 -1.69
CA TRP A 72 -16.21 7.54 -1.14
C TRP A 72 -17.31 6.90 -0.28
N THR A 73 -17.99 5.87 -0.79
CA THR A 73 -19.16 5.24 -0.12
C THR A 73 -18.80 4.10 0.83
N MET A 74 -17.52 3.74 1.00
CA MET A 74 -17.14 2.68 1.92
C MET A 74 -17.30 3.13 3.37
N ASP A 75 -18.00 2.33 4.17
CA ASP A 75 -17.92 2.46 5.62
C ASP A 75 -16.48 2.19 6.11
N THR A 76 -16.07 2.84 7.19
CA THR A 76 -14.75 2.70 7.81
C THR A 76 -14.41 1.24 8.13
N LYS A 77 -15.39 0.40 8.52
CA LYS A 77 -15.16 -1.03 8.74
C LYS A 77 -14.88 -1.78 7.43
N GLN A 78 -15.60 -1.46 6.36
CA GLN A 78 -15.40 -2.07 5.05
C GLN A 78 -14.03 -1.68 4.46
N GLU A 79 -13.65 -0.41 4.61
CA GLU A 79 -12.35 0.11 4.22
C GLU A 79 -11.21 -0.63 4.93
N TRP A 80 -11.26 -0.77 6.26
CA TRP A 80 -10.23 -1.52 7.00
C TRP A 80 -10.17 -3.02 6.66
N ILE A 81 -11.30 -3.63 6.30
CA ILE A 81 -11.32 -5.02 5.80
C ILE A 81 -10.65 -5.12 4.43
N ALA A 82 -10.86 -4.16 3.53
CA ALA A 82 -10.19 -4.08 2.24
C ALA A 82 -8.68 -3.80 2.39
N ILE A 83 -8.28 -2.90 3.28
CA ILE A 83 -6.88 -2.66 3.64
C ILE A 83 -6.24 -3.95 4.17
N ALA A 84 -6.90 -4.68 5.08
CA ALA A 84 -6.39 -5.94 5.62
C ALA A 84 -6.20 -7.03 4.53
N ALA A 85 -7.11 -7.09 3.55
CA ALA A 85 -6.97 -7.98 2.40
C ALA A 85 -5.77 -7.62 1.50
N CYS A 86 -5.58 -6.33 1.19
CA CYS A 86 -4.38 -5.85 0.49
C CYS A 86 -3.10 -6.14 1.27
N CYS A 87 -3.09 -5.93 2.59
CA CYS A 87 -1.97 -6.27 3.47
C CYS A 87 -1.64 -7.77 3.44
N TRP A 88 -2.63 -8.67 3.46
CA TRP A 88 -2.37 -10.11 3.36
C TRP A 88 -1.85 -10.55 1.98
N SER A 89 -2.36 -9.94 0.91
CA SER A 89 -1.85 -10.13 -0.45
C SER A 89 -0.39 -9.68 -0.55
N VAL A 90 -0.05 -8.49 -0.05
CA VAL A 90 1.31 -7.94 -0.07
C VAL A 90 2.27 -8.64 0.91
N PHE A 91 1.78 -9.20 2.02
CA PHE A 91 2.52 -10.15 2.85
C PHE A 91 2.95 -11.38 2.02
N SER A 92 2.02 -11.92 1.23
CA SER A 92 2.26 -13.09 0.38
C SER A 92 3.26 -12.79 -0.76
N VAL A 93 3.34 -11.53 -1.21
CA VAL A 93 4.39 -11.04 -2.14
C VAL A 93 5.75 -11.00 -1.44
N GLY A 94 5.88 -10.32 -0.29
CA GLY A 94 7.15 -10.27 0.44
C GLY A 94 7.66 -11.66 0.85
N TRP A 95 6.76 -12.58 1.21
CA TRP A 95 7.09 -13.98 1.45
C TRP A 95 7.70 -14.66 0.20
N ASN A 96 7.16 -14.38 -0.99
CA ASN A 96 7.63 -14.96 -2.25
C ASN A 96 9.03 -14.47 -2.62
N ASP A 97 9.26 -13.16 -2.61
CA ASP A 97 10.54 -12.57 -3.02
C ASP A 97 11.70 -13.07 -2.15
N ALA A 98 11.49 -13.11 -0.83
CA ALA A 98 12.48 -13.55 0.14
C ALA A 98 12.62 -15.08 0.25
N THR A 99 11.69 -15.88 -0.29
CA THR A 99 11.78 -17.36 -0.30
C THR A 99 13.00 -17.85 -1.08
N THR A 100 13.31 -17.20 -2.21
CA THR A 100 14.15 -17.81 -3.26
C THR A 100 15.62 -17.90 -2.86
N GLY A 101 16.19 -16.84 -2.28
CA GLY A 101 17.62 -16.75 -1.93
C GLY A 101 18.12 -17.90 -1.03
N PRO A 102 17.49 -18.17 0.12
CA PRO A 102 17.87 -19.27 1.01
C PRO A 102 17.73 -20.68 0.41
N LEU A 103 16.93 -20.84 -0.64
CA LEU A 103 16.74 -22.13 -1.33
C LEU A 103 17.72 -22.34 -2.50
N LEU A 104 18.47 -21.31 -2.94
CA LEU A 104 19.43 -21.42 -4.06
C LEU A 104 20.40 -22.61 -3.93
N PRO A 105 21.05 -22.85 -2.77
CA PRO A 105 21.97 -23.99 -2.62
C PRO A 105 21.25 -25.34 -2.75
N ALA A 106 20.00 -25.43 -2.28
CA ALA A 106 19.18 -26.64 -2.38
C ALA A 106 18.78 -26.92 -3.85
N PHE A 107 18.48 -25.89 -4.64
CA PHE A 107 18.23 -26.05 -6.09
C PHE A 107 19.51 -26.53 -6.82
N GLN A 108 20.66 -25.92 -6.52
CA GLN A 108 21.95 -26.32 -7.11
C GLN A 108 22.29 -27.78 -6.80
N ALA A 109 22.15 -28.19 -5.52
CA ALA A 109 22.42 -29.56 -5.08
C ALA A 109 21.44 -30.59 -5.65
N HIS A 110 20.14 -30.26 -5.71
CA HIS A 110 19.10 -31.19 -6.17
C HIS A 110 19.12 -31.41 -7.69
N TYR A 111 19.14 -30.32 -8.48
CA TYR A 111 19.13 -30.41 -9.93
C TYR A 111 20.53 -30.57 -10.54
N LYS A 112 21.60 -30.47 -9.74
CA LYS A 112 23.02 -30.57 -10.15
C LYS A 112 23.41 -29.56 -11.23
N ILE A 113 22.95 -28.32 -11.05
CA ILE A 113 23.09 -27.20 -11.99
C ILE A 113 23.94 -26.08 -11.41
N ASN A 114 24.60 -25.32 -12.29
CA ASN A 114 25.42 -24.18 -11.89
C ASN A 114 24.56 -22.93 -11.57
N PHE A 115 25.20 -21.95 -10.94
CA PHE A 115 24.62 -20.67 -10.54
C PHE A 115 23.92 -19.94 -11.71
N THR A 116 24.53 -19.93 -12.90
CA THR A 116 24.01 -19.29 -14.12
C THR A 116 22.72 -19.92 -14.65
N VAL A 117 22.49 -21.22 -14.41
CA VAL A 117 21.23 -21.89 -14.74
C VAL A 117 20.19 -21.57 -13.67
N VAL A 118 20.54 -21.61 -12.37
CA VAL A 118 19.59 -21.29 -11.28
C VAL A 118 19.10 -19.84 -11.34
N SER A 119 19.94 -18.89 -11.76
CA SER A 119 19.53 -17.48 -11.90
C SER A 119 18.36 -17.27 -12.86
N MET A 120 18.09 -18.22 -13.77
CA MET A 120 16.92 -18.21 -14.66
C MET A 120 15.59 -18.24 -13.90
N LEU A 121 15.54 -18.64 -12.63
CA LEU A 121 14.34 -18.51 -11.80
C LEU A 121 13.98 -17.03 -11.55
N PHE A 122 14.97 -16.20 -11.21
CA PHE A 122 14.78 -14.75 -11.06
C PHE A 122 14.42 -14.08 -12.39
N VAL A 123 15.09 -14.46 -13.49
CA VAL A 123 14.76 -13.98 -14.85
C VAL A 123 13.32 -14.33 -15.21
N SER A 124 12.88 -15.56 -14.91
CA SER A 124 11.51 -16.01 -15.19
C SER A 124 10.48 -15.22 -14.37
N ASN A 125 10.72 -15.01 -13.08
CA ASN A 125 9.87 -14.18 -12.21
C ASN A 125 9.74 -12.74 -12.77
N CYS A 126 10.87 -12.15 -13.18
CA CYS A 126 10.94 -10.83 -13.78
C CYS A 126 10.15 -10.74 -15.10
N VAL A 127 10.30 -11.72 -16.00
CA VAL A 127 9.50 -11.80 -17.24
C VAL A 127 8.00 -11.90 -16.92
N GLY A 128 7.61 -12.68 -15.91
CA GLY A 128 6.22 -12.74 -15.43
C GLY A 128 5.70 -11.40 -14.92
N PHE A 129 6.45 -10.74 -14.04
CA PHE A 129 6.06 -9.46 -13.43
C PHE A 129 6.00 -8.33 -14.46
N LEU A 130 6.98 -8.24 -15.38
CA LEU A 130 6.95 -7.29 -16.50
C LEU A 130 5.77 -7.56 -17.44
N SER A 131 5.43 -8.83 -17.70
CA SER A 131 4.23 -9.18 -18.45
C SER A 131 2.97 -8.71 -17.74
N ALA A 132 2.87 -8.87 -16.41
CA ALA A 132 1.77 -8.32 -15.64
C ALA A 132 1.69 -6.80 -15.79
N ALA A 133 2.80 -6.08 -15.59
CA ALA A 133 2.82 -4.61 -15.68
C ALA A 133 2.37 -4.08 -17.05
N VAL A 134 2.80 -4.71 -18.15
CA VAL A 134 2.36 -4.35 -19.52
C VAL A 134 0.87 -4.66 -19.73
N ILE A 135 0.37 -5.76 -19.19
CA ILE A 135 -1.01 -6.24 -19.40
C ILE A 135 -2.01 -5.56 -18.45
N ASN A 136 -1.57 -5.12 -17.27
CA ASN A 136 -2.42 -4.69 -16.15
C ASN A 136 -3.44 -3.62 -16.54
N ILE A 137 -3.02 -2.51 -17.16
CA ILE A 137 -3.93 -1.40 -17.50
C ILE A 137 -5.10 -1.87 -18.38
N ARG A 138 -4.82 -2.67 -19.42
CA ARG A 138 -5.87 -3.23 -20.30
C ARG A 138 -6.81 -4.18 -19.57
N LEU A 139 -6.29 -5.01 -18.66
CA LEU A 139 -7.13 -5.90 -17.87
C LEU A 139 -7.95 -5.12 -16.83
N THR A 140 -7.40 -4.08 -16.18
CA THR A 140 -8.12 -3.23 -15.23
C THR A 140 -9.31 -2.53 -15.90
N ASP A 141 -9.11 -2.01 -17.11
CA ASP A 141 -10.17 -1.44 -17.93
C ASP A 141 -11.28 -2.44 -18.33
N GLN A 142 -11.04 -3.76 -18.30
CA GLN A 142 -12.01 -4.79 -18.73
C GLN A 142 -12.65 -5.56 -17.56
N LEU A 143 -11.82 -6.07 -16.66
CA LEU A 143 -12.20 -6.98 -15.58
C LEU A 143 -12.46 -6.23 -14.26
N GLY A 144 -11.75 -5.13 -14.03
CA GLY A 144 -11.73 -4.40 -12.77
C GLY A 144 -10.96 -5.11 -11.64
N LEU A 145 -10.71 -4.33 -10.58
CA LEU A 145 -9.79 -4.68 -9.48
C LEU A 145 -10.02 -6.07 -8.87
N GLY A 146 -11.22 -6.37 -8.38
CA GLY A 146 -11.48 -7.61 -7.63
C GLY A 146 -11.27 -8.88 -8.45
N LYS A 147 -11.43 -8.82 -9.78
CA LYS A 147 -11.18 -9.96 -10.68
C LYS A 147 -9.70 -10.16 -10.96
N ILE A 148 -8.91 -9.08 -11.00
CA ILE A 148 -7.47 -9.13 -11.29
C ILE A 148 -6.68 -9.57 -10.06
N MET A 149 -7.05 -9.08 -8.88
CA MET A 149 -6.47 -9.56 -7.62
C MET A 149 -6.74 -11.07 -7.44
N PHE A 150 -7.98 -11.51 -7.70
CA PHE A 150 -8.32 -12.93 -7.66
C PHE A 150 -7.58 -13.76 -8.72
N LEU A 151 -7.51 -13.29 -9.97
CA LEU A 151 -6.73 -13.94 -11.03
C LEU A 151 -5.24 -14.07 -10.65
N GLY A 152 -4.64 -13.03 -10.07
CA GLY A 152 -3.26 -13.06 -9.60
C GLY A 152 -3.04 -14.09 -8.49
N ALA A 153 -3.99 -14.23 -7.56
CA ALA A 153 -3.94 -15.24 -6.51
C ALA A 153 -4.12 -16.67 -7.06
N VAL A 154 -5.00 -16.88 -8.04
CA VAL A 154 -5.15 -18.17 -8.75
C VAL A 154 -3.86 -18.55 -9.48
N LEU A 155 -3.18 -17.59 -10.12
CA LEU A 155 -1.88 -17.81 -10.75
C LEU A 155 -0.80 -18.21 -9.73
N GLN A 156 -0.74 -17.58 -8.56
CA GLN A 156 0.16 -17.98 -7.46
C GLN A 156 -0.15 -19.40 -6.95
N VAL A 157 -1.43 -19.73 -6.71
CA VAL A 157 -1.86 -21.08 -6.29
C VAL A 157 -1.44 -22.13 -7.31
N MET A 158 -1.62 -21.86 -8.62
CA MET A 158 -1.14 -22.72 -9.70
C MET A 158 0.39 -22.87 -9.71
N ALA A 159 1.13 -21.77 -9.55
CA ALA A 159 2.59 -21.79 -9.52
C ALA A 159 3.14 -22.60 -8.33
N TYR A 160 2.68 -22.34 -7.10
CA TYR A 160 3.14 -23.11 -5.93
C TYR A 160 2.76 -24.59 -6.01
N SER A 161 1.63 -24.93 -6.65
CA SER A 161 1.24 -26.32 -6.93
C SER A 161 2.21 -27.02 -7.89
N LEU A 162 2.84 -26.30 -8.82
CA LEU A 162 3.88 -26.82 -9.72
C LEU A 162 5.27 -26.89 -9.06
N LEU A 163 5.55 -25.98 -8.11
CA LEU A 163 6.85 -25.91 -7.40
C LEU A 163 6.99 -26.96 -6.29
N ALA A 164 5.91 -27.26 -5.56
CA ALA A 164 5.90 -28.23 -4.46
C ALA A 164 6.37 -29.67 -4.83
N PRO A 165 6.01 -30.25 -5.99
CA PRO A 165 6.52 -31.57 -6.41
C PRO A 165 7.98 -31.60 -6.91
N ALA A 166 8.70 -30.47 -6.96
CA ALA A 166 10.08 -30.38 -7.49
C ALA A 166 10.22 -30.96 -8.92
N LEU A 167 9.37 -30.48 -9.83
CA LEU A 167 9.40 -30.87 -11.25
C LEU A 167 10.70 -30.39 -11.95
N PRO A 168 11.09 -31.00 -13.10
CA PRO A 168 12.33 -30.67 -13.79
C PRO A 168 12.54 -29.17 -13.99
N PHE A 169 13.78 -28.70 -13.87
CA PHE A 169 14.11 -27.27 -13.78
C PHE A 169 13.41 -26.31 -14.77
N PRO A 170 13.20 -26.64 -16.07
CA PRO A 170 12.43 -25.78 -16.98
C PRO A 170 10.98 -25.54 -16.53
N VAL A 171 10.35 -26.51 -15.85
CA VAL A 171 9.01 -26.37 -15.25
C VAL A 171 9.05 -25.45 -14.03
N MET A 172 10.13 -25.49 -13.24
CA MET A 172 10.35 -24.51 -12.16
C MET A 172 10.43 -23.09 -12.73
N CYS A 173 11.15 -22.86 -13.83
CA CYS A 173 11.19 -21.57 -14.52
C CYS A 173 9.79 -21.11 -14.97
N ILE A 174 9.01 -21.99 -15.62
CA ILE A 174 7.64 -21.69 -16.05
C ILE A 174 6.75 -21.35 -14.84
N ALA A 175 6.85 -22.10 -13.75
CA ALA A 175 6.10 -21.82 -12.52
C ALA A 175 6.52 -20.48 -11.87
N TYR A 176 7.81 -20.13 -11.88
CA TYR A 176 8.29 -18.81 -11.45
C TYR A 176 7.76 -17.67 -12.33
N ALA A 177 7.64 -17.86 -13.65
CA ALA A 177 7.02 -16.86 -14.54
C ALA A 177 5.51 -16.70 -14.27
N ILE A 178 4.78 -17.81 -14.04
CA ILE A 178 3.36 -17.79 -13.65
C ILE A 178 3.20 -17.08 -12.29
N ASN A 179 4.09 -17.35 -11.33
CA ASN A 179 4.12 -16.69 -10.04
C ASN A 179 4.35 -15.17 -10.18
N GLY A 180 5.39 -14.75 -10.91
CA GLY A 180 5.71 -13.33 -11.12
C GLY A 180 4.56 -12.56 -11.78
N LEU A 181 3.85 -13.21 -12.72
CA LEU A 181 2.62 -12.68 -13.31
C LEU A 181 1.52 -12.49 -12.26
N GLY A 182 1.30 -13.48 -11.39
CA GLY A 182 0.31 -13.42 -10.32
C GLY A 182 0.64 -12.48 -9.17
N VAL A 183 1.93 -12.29 -8.89
CA VAL A 183 2.48 -11.27 -7.97
C VAL A 183 2.23 -9.88 -8.54
N GLY A 184 2.69 -9.60 -9.77
CA GLY A 184 2.64 -8.26 -10.37
C GLY A 184 1.22 -7.73 -10.57
N PHE A 185 0.23 -8.60 -10.85
CA PHE A 185 -1.17 -8.20 -10.86
C PHE A 185 -1.67 -7.79 -9.46
N GLN A 186 -1.35 -8.55 -8.42
CA GLN A 186 -1.80 -8.24 -7.06
C GLN A 186 -1.15 -6.99 -6.49
N ASP A 187 0.16 -6.85 -6.67
CA ASP A 187 0.92 -5.67 -6.22
C ASP A 187 0.38 -4.39 -6.89
N ALA A 188 0.22 -4.38 -8.22
CA ALA A 188 -0.30 -3.22 -8.93
C ALA A 188 -1.71 -2.80 -8.47
N GLN A 189 -2.61 -3.76 -8.22
CA GLN A 189 -3.96 -3.46 -7.73
C GLN A 189 -3.98 -3.06 -6.25
N ALA A 190 -3.17 -3.68 -5.39
CA ALA A 190 -3.10 -3.37 -3.96
C ALA A 190 -2.55 -1.95 -3.72
N ASN A 191 -1.45 -1.59 -4.40
CA ASN A 191 -0.89 -0.23 -4.32
C ASN A 191 -1.86 0.80 -4.94
N GLY A 192 -2.49 0.49 -6.08
CA GLY A 192 -3.50 1.36 -6.68
C GLY A 192 -4.67 1.68 -5.73
N PHE A 193 -5.27 0.64 -5.14
CA PHE A 193 -6.39 0.78 -4.20
C PHE A 193 -6.03 1.62 -2.97
N ILE A 194 -4.88 1.34 -2.33
CA ILE A 194 -4.46 2.06 -1.11
C ILE A 194 -4.08 3.52 -1.41
N ALA A 195 -3.55 3.81 -2.60
CA ALA A 195 -3.29 5.19 -3.05
C ALA A 195 -4.58 5.98 -3.29
N GLY A 196 -5.68 5.33 -3.70
CA GLY A 196 -6.99 5.94 -3.92
C GLY A 196 -7.79 6.27 -2.65
N ILE A 197 -7.38 5.80 -1.47
CA ILE A 197 -8.11 6.05 -0.21
C ILE A 197 -7.95 7.53 0.22
N PRO A 198 -9.03 8.32 0.35
CA PRO A 198 -8.93 9.77 0.59
C PRO A 198 -8.33 10.12 1.96
N ASN A 199 -8.54 9.28 2.97
CA ASN A 199 -8.08 9.52 4.34
C ASN A 199 -6.76 8.80 4.64
N LYS A 200 -5.70 9.54 4.96
CA LYS A 200 -4.40 9.01 5.45
C LYS A 200 -3.75 7.97 4.51
N SER A 201 -3.88 8.11 3.19
CA SER A 201 -3.28 7.20 2.19
C SER A 201 -1.79 6.91 2.44
N SER A 202 -0.96 7.92 2.72
CA SER A 202 0.47 7.74 2.99
C SER A 202 0.78 6.88 4.22
N GLU A 203 -0.04 6.95 5.28
CA GLU A 203 0.12 6.09 6.46
C GLU A 203 -0.29 4.65 6.16
N LYS A 204 -1.40 4.48 5.42
CA LYS A 204 -1.92 3.16 4.99
C LYS A 204 -0.99 2.48 4.00
N MET A 205 -0.34 3.25 3.12
CA MET A 205 0.69 2.77 2.20
C MET A 205 1.96 2.33 2.95
N GLY A 206 2.40 3.10 3.95
CA GLY A 206 3.49 2.69 4.82
C GLY A 206 3.19 1.41 5.61
N LEU A 207 1.94 1.25 6.07
CA LEU A 207 1.48 0.00 6.70
C LEU A 207 1.51 -1.18 5.73
N LEU A 208 1.01 -1.01 4.50
CA LEU A 208 1.07 -2.02 3.42
C LEU A 208 2.51 -2.49 3.18
N HIS A 209 3.45 -1.55 3.02
CA HIS A 209 4.87 -1.86 2.78
C HIS A 209 5.65 -2.31 4.02
N ALA A 210 5.13 -2.08 5.24
CA ALA A 210 5.64 -2.70 6.46
C ALA A 210 5.20 -4.18 6.55
N VAL A 211 3.97 -4.50 6.14
CA VAL A 211 3.46 -5.88 6.08
C VAL A 211 4.15 -6.69 4.97
N TYR A 212 4.51 -6.10 3.83
CA TYR A 212 5.49 -6.67 2.88
C TYR A 212 6.77 -7.09 3.61
N GLY A 213 7.36 -6.15 4.37
CA GLY A 213 8.59 -6.36 5.13
C GLY A 213 8.47 -7.49 6.16
N ALA A 214 7.30 -7.68 6.78
CA ALA A 214 7.04 -8.80 7.67
C ALA A 214 7.02 -10.15 6.93
N GLY A 215 6.41 -10.22 5.74
CA GLY A 215 6.45 -11.42 4.90
C GLY A 215 7.88 -11.76 4.46
N ALA A 216 8.62 -10.75 4.03
CA ALA A 216 10.02 -10.86 3.62
C ALA A 216 10.99 -11.16 4.78
N PHE A 217 10.65 -10.74 6.01
CA PHE A 217 11.40 -11.07 7.22
C PHE A 217 11.21 -12.53 7.64
N ILE A 218 9.96 -13.02 7.67
CA ILE A 218 9.62 -14.36 8.17
C ILE A 218 10.03 -15.45 7.16
N SER A 219 9.88 -15.19 5.87
CA SER A 219 10.08 -16.19 4.82
C SER A 219 11.48 -16.84 4.83
N PRO A 220 12.61 -16.11 4.93
CA PRO A 220 13.93 -16.73 5.03
C PRO A 220 14.12 -17.54 6.32
N LEU A 221 13.46 -17.21 7.44
CA LEU A 221 13.53 -18.05 8.65
C LEU A 221 13.02 -19.47 8.38
N VAL A 222 11.95 -19.58 7.60
CA VAL A 222 11.34 -20.87 7.21
C VAL A 222 12.14 -21.53 6.09
N ALA A 223 12.46 -20.79 5.02
CA ALA A 223 13.19 -21.30 3.87
C ALA A 223 14.59 -21.84 4.24
N THR A 224 15.28 -21.20 5.20
CA THR A 224 16.59 -21.64 5.72
C THR A 224 16.53 -22.96 6.51
N GLN A 225 15.35 -23.34 7.00
CA GLN A 225 15.15 -24.66 7.61
C GLN A 225 14.83 -25.71 6.54
N PHE A 226 13.99 -25.40 5.56
CA PHE A 226 13.69 -26.33 4.46
C PHE A 226 14.88 -26.59 3.54
N SER A 227 15.77 -25.62 3.30
CA SER A 227 16.99 -25.83 2.49
C SER A 227 17.95 -26.89 3.05
N GLN A 228 17.87 -27.18 4.36
CA GLN A 228 18.67 -28.21 5.04
C GLN A 228 18.01 -29.60 5.01
N LEU A 229 16.75 -29.70 4.57
CA LEU A 229 16.01 -30.96 4.49
C LEU A 229 16.09 -31.58 3.10
N THR A 230 16.13 -32.91 3.04
CA THR A 230 16.09 -33.68 1.78
C THR A 230 14.82 -33.44 0.95
N ARG A 231 13.77 -32.88 1.56
CA ARG A 231 12.51 -32.48 0.93
C ARG A 231 12.28 -30.97 1.00
N TRP A 232 13.28 -30.18 0.57
CA TRP A 232 13.24 -28.71 0.54
C TRP A 232 11.97 -28.14 -0.10
N SER A 233 11.38 -28.83 -1.09
CA SER A 233 10.21 -28.37 -1.83
C SER A 233 8.92 -28.29 -0.99
N PHE A 234 8.91 -28.88 0.21
CA PHE A 234 7.81 -28.77 1.15
C PHE A 234 7.60 -27.32 1.66
N HIS A 235 8.59 -26.43 1.53
CA HIS A 235 8.40 -24.97 1.70
C HIS A 235 7.30 -24.39 0.78
N TYR A 236 7.16 -24.95 -0.43
CA TYR A 236 6.11 -24.53 -1.36
C TYR A 236 4.72 -25.05 -1.01
N LEU A 237 4.59 -26.06 -0.13
CA LEU A 237 3.28 -26.43 0.44
C LEU A 237 2.81 -25.39 1.47
N ILE A 238 3.73 -24.80 2.25
CA ILE A 238 3.43 -23.66 3.14
C ILE A 238 3.05 -22.44 2.29
N SER A 239 3.83 -22.16 1.25
CA SER A 239 3.58 -21.06 0.31
C SER A 239 2.24 -21.21 -0.42
N LEU A 240 1.88 -22.43 -0.83
CA LEU A 240 0.58 -22.78 -1.39
C LEU A 240 -0.56 -22.54 -0.39
N GLY A 241 -0.37 -22.91 0.88
CA GLY A 241 -1.34 -22.64 1.95
C GLY A 241 -1.61 -21.14 2.12
N LEU A 242 -0.55 -20.32 2.19
CA LEU A 242 -0.65 -18.86 2.25
C LEU A 242 -1.38 -18.29 1.01
N ALA A 243 -1.04 -18.78 -0.20
CA ALA A 243 -1.68 -18.36 -1.44
C ALA A 243 -3.16 -18.76 -1.55
N VAL A 244 -3.56 -19.94 -1.04
CA VAL A 244 -4.97 -20.35 -0.97
C VAL A 244 -5.75 -19.49 0.03
N ILE A 245 -5.17 -19.20 1.20
CA ILE A 245 -5.78 -18.26 2.16
C ILE A 245 -5.95 -16.88 1.51
N ASN A 246 -4.92 -16.38 0.82
CA ASN A 246 -4.95 -15.11 0.10
C ASN A 246 -6.05 -15.07 -0.98
N MET A 247 -6.13 -16.11 -1.81
CA MET A 247 -7.17 -16.28 -2.83
C MET A 247 -8.58 -16.25 -2.22
N ILE A 248 -8.79 -16.90 -1.07
CA ILE A 248 -10.08 -16.89 -0.36
C ILE A 248 -10.37 -15.51 0.23
N VAL A 249 -9.40 -14.85 0.87
CA VAL A 249 -9.56 -13.50 1.45
C VAL A 249 -9.94 -12.49 0.37
N LEU A 250 -9.22 -12.47 -0.76
CA LEU A 250 -9.51 -11.57 -1.88
C LEU A 250 -10.89 -11.84 -2.51
N LEU A 251 -11.27 -13.12 -2.64
CA LEU A 251 -12.60 -13.51 -3.13
C LEU A 251 -13.74 -13.06 -2.19
N VAL A 252 -13.57 -13.25 -0.87
CA VAL A 252 -14.61 -12.92 0.13
C VAL A 252 -14.77 -11.40 0.32
N VAL A 253 -13.67 -10.66 0.28
CA VAL A 253 -13.64 -9.21 0.52
C VAL A 253 -14.01 -8.42 -0.73
N PHE A 254 -13.32 -8.63 -1.86
CA PHE A 254 -13.57 -7.87 -3.08
C PHE A 254 -14.69 -8.46 -3.95
N ARG A 255 -15.12 -9.71 -3.71
CA ARG A 255 -16.30 -10.35 -4.33
C ARG A 255 -16.36 -10.26 -5.86
N LEU A 256 -15.20 -10.25 -6.52
CA LEU A 256 -15.04 -10.07 -7.96
C LEU A 256 -15.67 -8.78 -8.53
N ARG A 257 -15.91 -7.78 -7.66
CA ARG A 257 -16.43 -6.45 -8.01
C ARG A 257 -15.35 -5.57 -8.64
N LYS A 258 -15.78 -4.57 -9.40
CA LYS A 258 -14.91 -3.51 -9.91
C LYS A 258 -14.70 -2.42 -8.85
N GLU A 259 -13.66 -1.61 -9.04
CA GLU A 259 -13.25 -0.58 -8.09
C GLU A 259 -14.37 0.42 -7.76
N TYR A 260 -15.09 0.94 -8.76
CA TYR A 260 -16.24 1.83 -8.53
C TYR A 260 -17.41 1.17 -7.76
N GLU A 261 -17.56 -0.16 -7.86
CA GLU A 261 -18.59 -0.95 -7.16
C GLU A 261 -18.19 -1.30 -5.71
N ILE A 262 -16.96 -0.92 -5.33
CA ILE A 262 -16.36 -1.09 -4.01
C ILE A 262 -16.24 0.29 -3.34
N THR A 263 -15.66 1.28 -4.02
CA THR A 263 -15.34 2.61 -3.47
C THR A 263 -16.48 3.63 -3.62
N GLY A 264 -17.42 3.41 -4.53
CA GLY A 264 -18.50 4.35 -4.85
C GLY A 264 -18.10 5.52 -5.76
N LEU A 265 -16.81 5.71 -6.02
CA LEU A 265 -16.29 6.72 -6.95
C LEU A 265 -16.85 6.48 -8.37
N PRO A 266 -17.06 7.54 -9.19
CA PRO A 266 -17.53 7.36 -10.57
C PRO A 266 -16.52 6.53 -11.39
N ASP A 267 -17.00 5.69 -12.32
CA ASP A 267 -16.13 4.93 -13.23
C ASP A 267 -15.19 5.92 -13.95
N PRO A 268 -13.85 5.73 -13.91
CA PRO A 268 -12.91 6.65 -14.53
C PRO A 268 -13.17 6.88 -16.02
N LYS A 269 -13.83 5.95 -16.73
CA LYS A 269 -14.29 6.16 -18.11
C LYS A 269 -15.41 7.19 -18.20
N HIS A 270 -16.36 7.18 -17.26
CA HIS A 270 -17.41 8.19 -17.20
C HIS A 270 -16.86 9.55 -16.80
N ALA A 271 -15.99 9.61 -15.79
CA ALA A 271 -15.32 10.84 -15.36
C ALA A 271 -14.46 11.49 -16.47
N GLN A 272 -13.91 10.68 -17.39
CA GLN A 272 -13.17 11.17 -18.55
C GLN A 272 -14.13 11.60 -19.68
N SER A 273 -15.24 10.88 -19.89
CA SER A 273 -16.28 11.26 -20.88
C SER A 273 -17.02 12.56 -20.56
N SER A 274 -17.16 12.92 -19.28
CA SER A 274 -17.74 14.21 -18.87
C SER A 274 -16.81 15.41 -19.10
N ILE A 275 -15.52 15.15 -19.38
CA ILE A 275 -14.53 16.17 -19.78
C ILE A 275 -14.42 16.27 -21.31
N GLU A 276 -14.61 15.17 -22.05
CA GLU A 276 -14.60 15.18 -23.54
C GLU A 276 -15.75 15.94 -24.19
N ASN A 277 -16.76 16.38 -23.43
CA ASN A 277 -17.93 17.08 -23.98
C ASN A 277 -17.64 18.55 -24.38
N ASP A 278 -16.42 19.05 -24.17
CA ASP A 278 -15.98 20.38 -24.64
C ASP A 278 -14.99 20.31 -25.83
N GLY A 279 -15.57 20.32 -27.03
CA GLY A 279 -14.97 20.96 -28.20
C GLY A 279 -13.86 20.24 -28.99
N THR A 280 -13.18 19.20 -28.49
CA THR A 280 -12.10 18.54 -29.27
C THR A 280 -12.09 17.01 -29.25
N HIS A 281 -12.33 16.39 -30.42
CA HIS A 281 -12.12 14.96 -30.64
C HIS A 281 -10.64 14.56 -30.46
N ARG A 282 -10.29 14.00 -29.29
CA ARG A 282 -9.01 13.30 -29.03
C ARG A 282 -9.19 11.79 -28.90
N SER A 283 -10.03 11.24 -29.77
CA SER A 283 -10.27 9.80 -29.86
C SER A 283 -8.95 9.02 -29.95
N GLY A 284 -8.72 8.13 -28.97
CA GLY A 284 -7.60 7.20 -29.00
C GLY A 284 -6.25 7.72 -28.48
N ASN A 285 -6.20 8.75 -27.61
CA ASN A 285 -4.94 9.03 -26.91
C ASN A 285 -4.55 7.82 -26.04
N ASN A 286 -3.48 7.12 -26.42
CA ASN A 286 -3.08 5.88 -25.77
C ASN A 286 -2.61 6.15 -24.34
N LYS A 287 -3.35 5.66 -23.32
CA LYS A 287 -3.03 5.84 -21.88
C LYS A 287 -1.55 5.58 -21.55
N TYR A 288 -0.94 4.55 -22.15
CA TYR A 288 0.47 4.23 -21.96
C TYR A 288 1.40 5.35 -22.48
N ARG A 289 1.07 6.02 -23.60
CA ARG A 289 1.84 7.15 -24.17
C ARG A 289 1.74 8.39 -23.28
N GLU A 290 0.59 8.61 -22.64
CA GLU A 290 0.39 9.73 -21.73
C GLU A 290 1.19 9.54 -20.43
N ILE A 291 1.05 8.37 -19.80
CA ILE A 291 1.79 8.00 -18.58
C ILE A 291 3.31 8.02 -18.83
N LEU A 292 3.79 7.35 -19.88
CA LEU A 292 5.22 7.28 -20.21
C LEU A 292 5.76 8.57 -20.84
N GLY A 293 4.91 9.51 -21.25
CA GLY A 293 5.30 10.82 -21.77
C GLY A 293 5.70 11.82 -20.68
N SER A 294 5.29 11.58 -19.44
CA SER A 294 5.62 12.45 -18.30
C SER A 294 7.06 12.23 -17.82
N ARG A 295 7.90 13.28 -17.89
CA ARG A 295 9.27 13.28 -17.35
C ARG A 295 9.31 12.91 -15.87
N THR A 296 8.31 13.34 -15.09
CA THR A 296 8.20 13.01 -13.66
C THR A 296 7.99 11.51 -13.46
N VAL A 297 7.12 10.88 -14.26
CA VAL A 297 6.90 9.42 -14.21
C VAL A 297 8.16 8.66 -14.63
N GLN A 298 8.87 9.12 -15.67
CA GLN A 298 10.14 8.51 -16.09
C GLN A 298 11.21 8.56 -14.98
N LEU A 299 11.36 9.71 -14.31
CA LEU A 299 12.32 9.88 -13.21
C LEU A 299 11.96 9.02 -11.98
N MET A 300 10.68 8.96 -11.62
CA MET A 300 10.21 8.10 -10.51
C MET A 300 10.36 6.61 -10.85
N ALA A 301 10.03 6.20 -12.08
CA ALA A 301 10.21 4.82 -12.54
C ALA A 301 11.68 4.40 -12.54
N PHE A 302 12.59 5.28 -12.98
CA PHE A 302 14.05 5.02 -12.90
C PHE A 302 14.54 4.91 -11.46
N PHE A 303 14.11 5.83 -10.57
CA PHE A 303 14.46 5.78 -9.15
C PHE A 303 13.97 4.49 -8.48
N ILE A 304 12.71 4.10 -8.69
CA ILE A 304 12.13 2.86 -8.16
C ILE A 304 12.84 1.64 -8.73
N TRP A 305 13.16 1.62 -10.03
CA TRP A 305 13.89 0.52 -10.67
C TRP A 305 15.29 0.33 -10.06
N VAL A 306 16.03 1.41 -9.79
CA VAL A 306 17.33 1.33 -9.09
C VAL A 306 17.14 0.88 -7.64
N TYR A 307 16.20 1.48 -6.89
CA TYR A 307 15.97 1.16 -5.48
C TYR A 307 15.54 -0.29 -5.27
N VAL A 308 14.46 -0.73 -5.93
CA VAL A 308 13.92 -2.10 -5.80
C VAL A 308 14.85 -3.11 -6.47
N GLY A 309 15.51 -2.74 -7.57
CA GLY A 309 16.53 -3.58 -8.20
C GLY A 309 17.69 -3.90 -7.26
N LEU A 310 18.17 -2.91 -6.50
CA LEU A 310 19.18 -3.12 -5.45
C LEU A 310 18.62 -3.92 -4.25
N GLU A 311 17.40 -3.63 -3.80
CA GLU A 311 16.72 -4.35 -2.70
C GLU A 311 16.64 -5.85 -2.99
N VAL A 312 16.10 -6.24 -4.16
CA VAL A 312 15.92 -7.63 -4.56
C VAL A 312 17.26 -8.31 -4.87
N THR A 313 18.21 -7.60 -5.50
CA THR A 313 19.55 -8.16 -5.79
C THR A 313 20.29 -8.50 -4.49
N ILE A 314 20.27 -7.61 -3.49
CA ILE A 314 20.91 -7.89 -2.20
C ILE A 314 20.16 -9.00 -1.46
N GLY A 315 18.83 -8.89 -1.31
CA GLY A 315 18.02 -9.87 -0.57
C GLY A 315 18.08 -11.30 -1.13
N GLY A 316 18.18 -11.44 -2.46
CA GLY A 316 18.28 -12.72 -3.16
C GLY A 316 19.68 -13.36 -3.10
N TRP A 317 20.76 -12.58 -3.30
CA TRP A 317 22.12 -13.13 -3.45
C TRP A 317 22.98 -13.05 -2.18
N ILE A 318 22.55 -12.36 -1.12
CA ILE A 318 23.31 -12.26 0.15
C ILE A 318 23.60 -13.64 0.76
N VAL A 319 22.71 -14.62 0.60
CA VAL A 319 22.89 -15.96 1.18
C VAL A 319 24.02 -16.71 0.49
N THR A 320 24.01 -16.78 -0.85
CA THR A 320 25.07 -17.44 -1.62
C THR A 320 26.41 -16.72 -1.44
N PHE A 321 26.43 -15.39 -1.45
CA PHE A 321 27.65 -14.62 -1.19
C PHE A 321 28.28 -14.94 0.18
N ILE A 322 27.48 -15.07 1.25
CA ILE A 322 28.01 -15.43 2.57
C ILE A 322 28.51 -16.88 2.60
N ILE A 323 27.84 -17.82 1.93
CA ILE A 323 28.29 -19.21 1.85
C ILE A 323 29.61 -19.32 1.08
N ASP A 324 29.64 -18.81 -0.15
CA ASP A 324 30.73 -19.04 -1.10
C ASP A 324 31.97 -18.17 -0.80
N GLU A 325 31.79 -16.86 -0.57
CA GLU A 325 32.90 -15.90 -0.40
C GLU A 325 33.30 -15.69 1.07
N ARG A 326 32.48 -16.13 2.04
CA ARG A 326 32.77 -15.99 3.48
C ARG A 326 32.74 -17.29 4.28
N GLY A 327 32.61 -18.45 3.63
CA GLY A 327 32.60 -19.76 4.29
C GLY A 327 31.43 -19.96 5.24
N GLY A 328 30.29 -19.29 4.98
CA GLY A 328 29.10 -19.35 5.80
C GLY A 328 28.45 -20.73 5.82
N GLY A 329 28.09 -21.21 7.01
CA GLY A 329 27.38 -22.48 7.17
C GLY A 329 25.90 -22.40 6.77
N PRO A 330 25.14 -23.52 6.92
CA PRO A 330 23.73 -23.60 6.52
C PRO A 330 22.77 -22.58 7.17
N SER A 331 23.20 -21.93 8.25
CA SER A 331 22.49 -20.83 8.91
C SER A 331 22.57 -19.48 8.19
N ALA A 332 23.38 -19.36 7.12
CA ALA A 332 23.58 -18.10 6.39
C ALA A 332 22.29 -17.46 5.86
N GLY A 333 21.25 -18.27 5.59
CA GLY A 333 19.95 -17.77 5.14
C GLY A 333 19.23 -16.83 6.12
N TYR A 334 19.52 -16.93 7.43
CA TYR A 334 19.02 -15.99 8.44
C TYR A 334 19.54 -14.55 8.25
N ILE A 335 20.63 -14.35 7.52
CA ILE A 335 21.14 -13.01 7.20
C ILE A 335 20.20 -12.28 6.21
N SER A 336 19.50 -13.01 5.35
CA SER A 336 18.45 -12.46 4.49
C SER A 336 17.25 -11.97 5.32
N SER A 337 16.83 -12.72 6.37
CA SER A 337 15.89 -12.20 7.38
C SER A 337 16.43 -10.96 8.09
N GLY A 338 17.73 -10.92 8.46
CA GLY A 338 18.33 -9.71 9.04
C GLY A 338 18.20 -8.47 8.14
N PHE A 339 18.43 -8.64 6.83
CA PHE A 339 18.26 -7.60 5.82
C PHE A 339 16.80 -7.12 5.71
N PHE A 340 15.85 -8.04 5.45
CA PHE A 340 14.43 -7.67 5.30
C PHE A 340 13.79 -7.18 6.61
N GLY A 341 14.24 -7.67 7.77
CA GLY A 341 13.85 -7.18 9.09
C GLY A 341 14.33 -5.74 9.35
N GLY A 342 15.57 -5.42 8.97
CA GLY A 342 16.08 -4.04 9.01
C GLY A 342 15.28 -3.10 8.12
N LEU A 343 14.90 -3.55 6.92
CA LEU A 343 14.05 -2.82 5.98
C LEU A 343 12.63 -2.62 6.51
N MET A 344 12.02 -3.64 7.11
CA MET A 344 10.72 -3.53 7.79
C MET A 344 10.77 -2.50 8.93
N LEU A 345 11.77 -2.59 9.81
CA LEU A 345 11.97 -1.66 10.93
C LEU A 345 12.20 -0.23 10.43
N GLY A 346 12.96 -0.05 9.35
CA GLY A 346 13.13 1.25 8.69
C GLY A 346 11.80 1.85 8.22
N ARG A 347 10.97 1.07 7.51
CA ARG A 347 9.64 1.51 7.04
C ARG A 347 8.71 1.90 8.20
N VAL A 348 8.70 1.13 9.30
CA VAL A 348 7.91 1.45 10.51
C VAL A 348 8.44 2.68 11.25
N ALA A 349 9.76 2.82 11.42
CA ALA A 349 10.36 3.97 12.08
C ALA A 349 10.13 5.28 11.30
N LEU A 350 10.22 5.24 9.97
CA LEU A 350 10.01 6.41 9.10
C LEU A 350 8.58 6.94 9.16
N LEU A 351 7.56 6.11 9.40
CA LEU A 351 6.18 6.59 9.63
C LEU A 351 6.11 7.53 10.84
N TRP A 352 6.73 7.15 11.97
CA TRP A 352 6.77 7.96 13.19
C TRP A 352 7.63 9.22 13.01
N VAL A 353 8.77 9.12 12.32
CA VAL A 353 9.63 10.28 12.00
C VAL A 353 8.86 11.28 11.14
N ASN A 354 8.18 10.82 10.08
CA ASN A 354 7.38 11.68 9.20
C ASN A 354 6.26 12.40 9.97
N GLN A 355 5.53 11.70 10.85
CA GLN A 355 4.52 12.34 11.71
C GLN A 355 5.13 13.41 12.62
N LYS A 356 6.30 13.16 13.23
CA LYS A 356 7.02 14.16 14.05
C LYS A 356 7.50 15.37 13.24
N VAL A 357 8.10 15.15 12.07
CA VAL A 357 8.61 16.23 11.22
C VAL A 357 7.46 17.11 10.72
N LEU A 358 6.36 16.52 10.26
CA LEU A 358 5.17 17.27 9.82
C LEU A 358 4.51 18.05 10.96
N ALA A 359 4.48 17.50 12.18
CA ALA A 359 4.01 18.22 13.36
C ALA A 359 4.91 19.42 13.69
N SER A 360 6.24 19.24 13.64
CA SER A 360 7.21 20.33 13.86
C SER A 360 7.14 21.42 12.79
N MET A 361 7.02 21.05 11.51
CA MET A 361 6.83 22.01 10.42
C MET A 361 5.57 22.86 10.63
N LYS A 362 4.43 22.23 10.97
CA LYS A 362 3.21 22.98 11.31
C LYS A 362 3.43 23.93 12.50
N GLN A 363 4.05 23.46 13.58
CA GLN A 363 4.33 24.29 14.76
C GLN A 363 5.29 25.46 14.50
N ASN A 364 6.10 25.41 13.44
CA ASN A 364 6.97 26.53 13.06
C ASN A 364 6.24 27.52 12.14
N VAL A 365 5.40 27.05 11.20
CA VAL A 365 4.55 27.94 10.39
C VAL A 365 3.59 28.74 11.28
N TRP A 366 2.96 28.12 12.28
CA TRP A 366 2.12 28.81 13.28
C TRP A 366 2.91 29.61 14.35
N LYS A 367 4.17 29.99 14.05
CA LYS A 367 4.98 30.95 14.83
C LYS A 367 5.55 32.09 13.98
N GLU A 368 5.40 32.02 12.66
CA GLU A 368 5.76 33.09 11.72
C GLU A 368 4.52 33.90 11.28
N PHE A 369 3.35 33.56 11.84
CA PHE A 369 2.07 34.28 11.80
C PHE A 369 1.58 34.51 13.24
#